data_AF-A0A418PPW4-F1
#
_entry.id   AF-A0A418PPW4-F1
#
_cell.length_a   1.000
_cell.length_b   1.000
_cell.length_c   1.000
_cell.angle_alpha   90.00
_cell.angle_beta   90.00
_cell.angle_gamma   90.00
#
_symmetry.space_group_name_H-M   'P 1'
#
loop_
_entity.id
_entity.type
_entity.pdbx_description
1 polymer ?
#
loop_
_entity_poly.entity_id
_entity_poly.type
_entity_poly.pdbx_seq_one_letter_code
_entity_poly.pdbx_strand_id
1 'polypeptide(L)' 'MSTFLEIAYLVYNYCTDFVINLANIFNLSYYEVNFILFIILYPLLIIGTGLIFLIQIWRLKKWKRQLGQKP' A
#
# COMPACT_ATOMS: atom_id res chain seq x y z
N MET A 1 5.58 -31.09 -4.63
CA MET A 1 4.98 -29.77 -4.91
C MET A 1 6.14 -28.78 -5.01
N SER A 2 6.13 -27.78 -5.91
CA SER A 2 7.23 -26.81 -5.97
C SER A 2 7.21 -25.92 -4.72
N THR A 3 8.37 -25.68 -4.10
CA THR A 3 8.52 -24.85 -2.87
C THR A 3 7.85 -23.47 -2.97
N PHE A 4 7.85 -22.90 -4.18
CA PHE A 4 7.15 -21.64 -4.47
C PHE A 4 5.64 -21.72 -4.20
N LEU A 5 4.98 -22.82 -4.60
CA LEU A 5 3.55 -23.00 -4.39
C LEU A 5 3.20 -23.16 -2.91
N GLU A 6 4.06 -23.81 -2.14
CA GLU A 6 3.86 -23.97 -0.68
C GLU A 6 3.92 -22.63 0.04
N ILE A 7 4.89 -21.78 -0.31
CA ILE A 7 5.02 -20.43 0.24
C ILE A 7 3.83 -19.57 -0.18
N ALA A 8 3.44 -19.61 -1.46
CA ALA A 8 2.29 -18.85 -1.96
C ALA A 8 0.99 -19.25 -1.23
N TYR A 9 0.79 -20.55 -1.00
CA TYR A 9 -0.36 -21.06 -0.27
C TYR A 9 -0.37 -20.62 1.20
N LEU A 10 0.79 -20.68 1.87
CA LEU A 10 0.93 -20.23 3.26
C LEU A 10 0.62 -18.74 3.40
N VAL A 11 1.18 -17.91 2.52
CA VAL A 11 0.93 -16.45 2.52
C VAL A 11 -0.55 -16.17 2.23
N TYR A 12 -1.13 -16.83 1.23
CA TYR A 12 -2.54 -16.67 0.89
C TYR A 12 -3.47 -16.99 2.06
N ASN A 13 -3.24 -18.11 2.76
CA ASN A 13 -4.05 -18.50 3.92
C ASN A 13 -3.90 -17.48 5.05
N TYR A 14 -2.67 -17.06 5.37
CA TYR A 14 -2.43 -16.08 6.42
C TYR A 14 -3.10 -14.73 6.11
N CYS A 15 -3.01 -14.25 4.86
CA CYS A 15 -3.70 -13.04 4.43
C CYS A 15 -5.22 -13.18 4.52
N THR A 16 -5.76 -14.36 4.15
CA THR A 16 -7.20 -14.62 4.22
C THR A 16 -7.70 -14.63 5.66
N ASP A 17 -6.99 -15.31 6.57
CA ASP A 17 -7.32 -15.33 8.00
C ASP A 17 -7.26 -13.94 8.62
N PHE A 18 -6.28 -13.12 8.22
CA PHE A 18 -6.20 -11.72 8.64
C PHE A 18 -7.45 -10.92 8.23
N VAL A 19 -7.89 -11.04 6.96
CA VAL A 19 -9.08 -10.34 6.47
C VAL A 19 -10.34 -10.81 7.20
N ILE A 20 -10.48 -12.12 7.45
CA ILE A 20 -11.61 -12.68 8.19
C ILE A 20 -11.63 -12.14 9.63
N ASN A 21 -10.48 -12.13 10.31
CA ASN A 21 -10.39 -11.61 11.66
C ASN A 21 -10.70 -10.11 11.72
N LEU A 22 -10.25 -9.32 10.74
CA LEU A 22 -10.65 -7.92 10.61
C LEU A 22 -12.16 -7.79 10.42
N ALA A 23 -12.75 -8.57 9.52
CA ALA A 23 -14.20 -8.57 9.28
C ALA A 23 -14.97 -8.83 10.59
N ASN A 24 -14.53 -9.80 11.38
CA ASN A 24 -15.11 -10.09 12.69
C ASN A 24 -14.96 -8.93 13.69
N ILE A 25 -13.78 -8.32 13.79
CA ILE A 25 -13.52 -7.19 14.71
C ILE A 25 -14.41 -5.99 14.35
N PHE A 26 -14.54 -5.69 13.07
CA PHE A 26 -15.31 -4.55 12.58
C PHE A 26 -16.81 -4.87 12.39
N ASN A 27 -17.25 -6.10 12.66
CA ASN A 27 -18.61 -6.58 12.34
C ASN A 27 -19.01 -6.30 10.87
N LEU A 28 -18.06 -6.45 9.96
CA LEU A 28 -18.26 -6.32 8.52
C LEU A 28 -18.25 -7.70 7.88
N SER A 29 -18.80 -7.81 6.67
CA SER A 29 -18.62 -9.01 5.87
C SER A 29 -17.20 -9.08 5.29
N TYR A 30 -16.73 -10.30 5.04
CA TYR A 30 -15.46 -10.56 4.34
C TYR A 30 -15.37 -9.79 3.00
N TYR A 31 -16.48 -9.69 2.28
CA TYR A 31 -16.55 -8.98 1.00
C TYR A 31 -16.40 -7.46 1.15
N GLU A 32 -16.97 -6.88 2.21
CA GLU A 32 -16.82 -5.45 2.50
C GLU A 32 -15.39 -5.10 2.88
N VAL A 33 -14.73 -5.91 3.71
CA VAL A 33 -13.32 -5.70 4.05
C VAL A 33 -12.45 -5.83 2.80
N ASN A 34 -12.69 -6.81 1.94
CA ASN A 34 -11.99 -6.94 0.65
C ASN A 34 -12.19 -5.70 -0.23
N PHE A 35 -13.41 -5.18 -0.31
CA PHE A 35 -13.69 -3.96 -1.06
C PHE A 35 -12.90 -2.77 -0.50
N ILE A 36 -12.92 -2.57 0.82
CA ILE A 36 -12.17 -1.50 1.48
C ILE A 36 -10.68 -1.63 1.23
N LEU A 37 -10.11 -2.83 1.35
CA LEU A 37 -8.68 -3.04 1.11
C LEU A 37 -8.33 -2.80 -0.36
N PHE A 38 -8.89 -3.59 -1.28
CA PHE A 38 -8.41 -3.64 -2.66
C PHE A 38 -8.90 -2.49 -3.54
N ILE A 39 -10.09 -1.95 -3.29
CA ILE A 39 -10.68 -0.91 -4.15
C ILE A 39 -10.48 0.48 -3.55
N ILE A 40 -10.44 0.62 -2.22
CA ILE A 40 -10.25 1.92 -1.58
C ILE A 40 -8.80 2.10 -1.13
N LEU A 41 -8.32 1.28 -0.19
CA LEU A 41 -7.07 1.52 0.52
C LEU A 41 -5.85 1.37 -0.39
N TYR A 42 -5.76 0.29 -1.18
CA TYR A 42 -4.63 0.05 -2.07
C TYR A 42 -4.47 1.16 -3.12
N PRO A 43 -5.52 1.54 -3.89
CA PRO A 43 -5.43 2.65 -4.82
C PRO A 43 -5.08 3.98 -4.14
N LEU A 44 -5.68 4.25 -2.97
CA LEU A 44 -5.38 5.46 -2.20
C LEU A 44 -3.91 5.51 -1.76
N LEU A 45 -3.35 4.40 -1.30
CA LEU A 45 -1.94 4.31 -0.92
C LEU A 45 -1.01 4.52 -2.11
N ILE A 46 -1.32 3.92 -3.26
CA ILE A 46 -0.53 4.09 -4.49
C ILE A 46 -0.55 5.55 -4.94
N ILE A 47 -1.73 6.17 -5.02
CA ILE A 47 -1.88 7.56 -5.42
C ILE A 47 -1.21 8.48 -4.39
N GLY A 48 -1.47 8.28 -3.11
CA GLY A 48 -0.93 9.10 -2.03
C GLY A 48 0.59 9.07 -1.97
N THR A 49 1.19 7.87 -2.02
CA THR A 49 2.65 7.72 -2.03
C THR A 49 3.27 8.28 -3.33
N GLY A 50 2.61 8.09 -4.48
CA GLY A 50 3.02 8.68 -5.75
C GLY A 50 3.03 10.21 -5.71
N LEU A 51 1.99 10.83 -5.16
CA LEU A 51 1.91 12.29 -5.00
C LEU A 51 2.99 12.79 -4.03
N ILE A 52 3.18 12.12 -2.90
CA ILE A 52 4.24 12.46 -1.95
C ILE A 52 5.61 12.41 -2.64
N PHE A 53 5.87 11.36 -3.42
CA PHE A 53 7.11 11.21 -4.17
C PHE A 53 7.33 12.36 -5.17
N LEU A 54 6.29 12.74 -5.91
CA LEU A 54 6.34 13.89 -6.81
C LEU A 54 6.64 15.18 -6.03
N ILE A 55 5.91 15.47 -4.95
CA ILE A 55 6.15 16.65 -4.12
C ILE A 55 7.60 16.68 -3.62
N GLN A 56 8.14 15.54 -3.19
CA GLN A 56 9.53 15.45 -2.73
C GLN A 56 10.53 15.76 -3.85
N ILE A 57 10.33 15.25 -5.06
CA ILE A 57 11.18 15.58 -6.22
C ILE A 57 11.17 17.09 -6.51
N TRP A 58 9.98 17.70 -6.52
CA TRP A 58 9.83 19.11 -6.83
C TRP A 58 10.50 19.99 -5.77
N ARG A 59 10.33 19.63 -4.48
CA ARG A 59 11.05 20.25 -3.37
C ARG A 59 12.56 20.11 -3.55
N LEU A 60 13.08 18.91 -3.83
CA LEU A 60 14.51 18.69 -4.00
C LEU A 60 15.09 19.54 -5.15
N LYS A 61 14.38 19.62 -6.27
CA LYS A 61 14.79 20.45 -7.43
C LYS A 61 14.85 21.94 -7.07
N LYS A 62 13.87 22.45 -6.31
CA LYS A 62 13.87 23.84 -5.83
C LYS A 62 15.08 24.12 -4.94
N TRP A 63 15.40 23.21 -4.02
CA TRP A 63 16.54 23.36 -3.11
C TRP A 63 17.88 23.32 -3.86
N LYS A 64 18.05 22.42 -4.84
CA LYS A 64 19.25 22.39 -5.69
C LYS A 64 19.46 23.68 -6.47
N ARG A 65 18.39 24.28 -7.00
CA ARG A 65 18.46 25.60 -7.67
C ARG A 65 18.92 26.70 -6.72
N GLN A 66 18.42 26.71 -5.48
CA GLN A 66 18.82 27.70 -4.48
C GLN A 66 20.27 27.52 -4.01
N LEU A 67 20.76 26.29 -3.87
CA LEU A 67 22.14 25.99 -3.48
C LEU A 67 23.16 26.25 -4.60
N GLY A 68 22.79 25.99 -5.86
CA GLY A 68 23.64 26.27 -7.02
C GLY A 68 23.65 27.75 -7.46
N GLN A 69 22.85 28.60 -6.81
CA GLN A 69 22.74 30.04 -7.07
C GLN A 69 23.31 30.87 -5.91
N LYS A 70 24.16 30.25 -5.07
CA LYS A 70 24.97 30.94 -4.08
C LYS A 70 26.22 31.49 -4.80
N PRO A 71 26.57 32.79 -4.69
CA PRO A 71 27.76 33.35 -5.33
C PRO A 71 29.05 32.66 -4.87
#